data_AF-A0A9D4F599-F1
#
_entry.id   AF-A0A9D4F599-F1
#
_cell.length_a   1.000
_cell.length_b   1.000
_cell.length_c   1.000
_cell.angle_alpha   90.00
_cell.angle_beta   90.00
_cell.angle_gamma   90.00
#
_symmetry.space_group_name_H-M   'P 1'
#
loop_
_entity.id
_entity.type
_entity.pdbx_description
1 polymer ?
#
loop_
_entity_poly.entity_id
_entity_poly.type
_entity_poly.pdbx_seq_one_letter_code
_entity_poly.pdbx_strand_id
1 'polypeptide(L)'
;MASNRLSSKSLAEANLKMLDNEALCDVTLTAGKEKHEIRCHKVILASRSPVFYAMFCGPLAESGDVIPIPDIEPSTLAMFVR
;
A
#
# COMPACT_ATOMS: atom_id res chain seq x y z
N MET A 1 0.42 -32.80 9.47
CA MET A 1 1.78 -32.46 8.98
C MET A 1 1.61 -31.59 7.75
N ALA A 2 1.49 -30.26 7.91
CA ALA A 2 1.38 -29.36 6.77
C ALA A 2 2.73 -29.31 6.06
N SER A 3 2.79 -29.83 4.83
CA SER A 3 3.98 -29.81 4.00
C SER A 3 4.42 -28.37 3.77
N ASN A 4 5.54 -27.99 4.38
CA ASN A 4 6.18 -26.69 4.23
C ASN A 4 6.80 -26.57 2.82
N ARG A 5 5.96 -26.47 1.78
CA ARG A 5 6.41 -26.07 0.45
C ARG A 5 6.46 -24.54 0.45
N LEU A 6 7.65 -23.99 0.59
CA LEU A 6 7.90 -22.61 0.16
C LEU A 6 7.47 -22.52 -1.31
N SER A 7 6.47 -21.67 -1.57
CA SER A 7 5.96 -21.41 -2.91
C SER A 7 7.09 -20.85 -3.78
N SER A 8 7.22 -21.31 -5.04
CA SER A 8 8.20 -20.78 -6.00
C SER A 8 7.87 -19.36 -6.51
N LYS A 9 6.92 -18.67 -5.89
CA LYS A 9 6.51 -17.31 -6.26
C LYS A 9 7.52 -16.31 -5.74
N SER A 10 7.78 -15.28 -6.54
CA SER A 10 8.56 -14.14 -6.09
C SER A 10 7.81 -13.37 -4.98
N LEU A 11 8.56 -12.61 -4.17
CA LEU A 11 7.98 -11.71 -3.18
C LEU A 11 7.04 -10.67 -3.84
N ALA A 12 7.39 -10.21 -5.05
CA ALA A 12 6.57 -9.28 -5.81
C ALA A 12 5.20 -9.89 -6.16
N GLU A 13 5.17 -11.11 -6.71
CA GLU A 13 3.92 -11.81 -7.02
C GLU A 13 3.09 -12.12 -5.77
N ALA A 14 3.76 -12.47 -4.66
CA ALA A 14 3.09 -12.69 -3.39
C ALA A 14 2.43 -11.42 -2.86
N ASN A 15 3.15 -10.29 -2.85
CA ASN A 15 2.65 -9.00 -2.40
C ASN A 15 1.52 -8.48 -3.31
N LEU A 16 1.67 -8.62 -4.63
CA LEU A 16 0.62 -8.25 -5.57
C LEU A 16 -0.66 -9.06 -5.32
N LYS A 17 -0.53 -10.35 -5.03
CA LYS A 17 -1.68 -11.18 -4.66
C LYS A 17 -2.32 -10.74 -3.35
N MET A 18 -1.54 -10.29 -2.36
CA MET A 18 -2.10 -9.73 -1.13
C MET A 18 -2.87 -8.44 -1.41
N LEU A 19 -2.34 -7.58 -2.29
CA LEU A 19 -3.00 -6.34 -2.71
C LEU A 19 -4.28 -6.60 -3.51
N ASP A 20 -4.26 -7.51 -4.48
CA ASP A 20 -5.41 -7.85 -5.31
C ASP A 20 -6.60 -8.41 -4.51
N ASN A 21 -6.31 -9.10 -3.40
CA ASN A 21 -7.33 -9.61 -2.49
C ASN A 21 -7.66 -8.62 -1.35
N GLU A 22 -7.05 -7.44 -1.36
CA GLU A 22 -7.08 -6.45 -0.27
C GLU A 22 -6.77 -7.05 1.12
N ALA A 23 -6.00 -8.13 1.13
CA ALA A 23 -5.69 -8.87 2.35
C ALA A 23 -4.66 -8.08 3.16
N LEU A 24 -4.98 -7.85 4.43
CA LEU A 24 -4.14 -7.10 5.39
C LEU A 24 -3.80 -5.66 4.95
N CYS A 25 -4.59 -5.05 4.06
CA CYS A 25 -4.45 -3.64 3.73
C CYS A 25 -4.80 -2.78 4.95
N ASP A 26 -3.80 -2.08 5.48
CA ASP A 26 -3.81 -1.30 6.72
C ASP A 26 -3.81 0.22 6.47
N VAL A 27 -3.94 0.65 5.22
CA VAL A 27 -4.11 2.05 4.83
C VAL A 27 -4.94 2.18 3.55
N THR A 28 -5.67 3.29 3.44
CA THR A 28 -6.41 3.72 2.27
C THR A 28 -5.84 5.04 1.78
N LEU A 29 -5.47 5.12 0.50
CA LEU A 29 -5.11 6.38 -0.14
C LEU A 29 -6.31 6.92 -0.91
N THR A 30 -6.61 8.22 -0.82
CA THR A 30 -7.66 8.84 -1.64
C THR A 30 -7.04 9.75 -2.70
N ALA A 31 -7.26 9.46 -3.98
CA ALA A 31 -6.70 10.19 -5.12
C ALA A 31 -7.68 11.21 -5.73
N GLY A 32 -7.14 12.33 -6.19
CA GLY A 32 -7.87 13.34 -6.94
C GLY A 32 -8.97 14.05 -6.15
N LYS A 33 -9.67 14.96 -6.82
CA LYS A 33 -10.78 15.73 -6.23
C LYS A 33 -11.99 14.87 -5.86
N GLU A 34 -12.19 13.78 -6.59
CA GLU A 34 -13.27 12.82 -6.35
C GLU A 34 -12.94 11.80 -5.24
N LYS A 35 -11.76 11.89 -4.63
CA LYS A 35 -11.31 11.04 -3.51
C LYS A 35 -11.44 9.55 -3.82
N HIS A 36 -10.98 9.12 -4.99
CA HIS A 36 -11.00 7.71 -5.36
C HIS A 36 -10.13 6.89 -4.38
N GLU A 37 -10.72 5.90 -3.74
CA GLU A 37 -10.08 5.13 -2.67
C GLU A 37 -9.27 3.96 -3.22
N ILE A 38 -8.06 3.77 -2.68
CA ILE A 38 -7.17 2.66 -2.99
C ILE A 38 -6.64 2.08 -1.68
N ARG A 39 -7.06 0.86 -1.34
CA ARG A 39 -6.56 0.13 -0.17
C ARG A 39 -5.21 -0.51 -0.48
N CYS A 40 -4.24 -0.35 0.40
CA CYS A 40 -2.90 -0.90 0.24
C CYS A 40 -2.20 -1.08 1.59
N HIS A 41 -0.89 -1.35 1.57
CA HIS A 41 -0.10 -1.73 2.74
C HIS A 41 0.94 -0.66 3.10
N LYS A 42 0.92 -0.17 4.33
CA LYS A 42 1.90 0.81 4.85
C LYS A 42 3.33 0.33 4.67
N VAL A 43 3.59 -0.96 4.91
CA VAL A 43 4.93 -1.55 4.76
C VAL A 43 5.46 -1.47 3.33
N ILE A 44 4.60 -1.71 2.33
CA ILE A 44 4.98 -1.65 0.92
C ILE A 44 5.22 -0.20 0.51
N LEU A 45 4.32 0.71 0.87
CA LEU A 45 4.46 2.15 0.61
C LEU A 45 5.75 2.72 1.23
N ALA A 46 6.01 2.44 2.51
CA ALA A 46 7.18 2.90 3.23
C ALA A 46 8.48 2.35 2.63
N SER A 47 8.49 1.08 2.19
CA SER A 47 9.66 0.49 1.54
C SER A 47 9.99 1.13 0.18
N ARG A 48 8.99 1.69 -0.50
CA ARG A 48 9.12 2.25 -1.86
C ARG A 48 9.27 3.77 -1.90
N SER A 49 8.95 4.47 -0.82
CA SER A 49 8.96 5.93 -0.78
C SER A 49 9.42 6.45 0.59
N PRO A 50 10.48 7.28 0.63
CA PRO A 50 10.91 7.91 1.88
C PRO A 50 9.86 8.87 2.45
N VAL A 51 8.97 9.41 1.61
CA VAL A 51 7.85 10.27 2.06
C VAL A 51 6.85 9.44 2.87
N PHE A 52 6.44 8.28 2.35
CA PHE A 52 5.55 7.37 3.09
C PHE A 52 6.23 6.77 4.31
N TYR A 53 7.54 6.48 4.24
CA TYR A 53 8.30 6.05 5.42
C TYR A 53 8.24 7.10 6.52
N ALA A 54 8.53 8.37 6.21
CA ALA A 54 8.48 9.45 7.19
C ALA A 54 7.05 9.68 7.72
N MET A 55 6.04 9.53 6.87
CA MET A 55 4.64 9.65 7.25
C MET A 55 4.20 8.57 8.25
N PHE A 56 4.64 7.31 8.07
CA PHE A 56 4.19 6.19 8.91
C PHE A 56 5.12 5.85 10.08
N CYS A 57 6.42 6.13 9.95
CA CYS A 57 7.45 5.74 10.91
C CYS A 57 8.22 6.94 11.48
N GLY A 58 7.92 8.17 11.04
CA GLY A 58 8.63 9.37 11.48
C GLY A 58 8.19 9.86 12.85
N PRO A 59 8.89 10.88 13.41
CA PRO A 59 8.60 11.42 14.75
C PRO A 59 7.21 12.03 14.90
N LEU A 60 6.59 12.44 13.79
CA LEU A 60 5.26 13.03 13.71
C LEU A 60 4.27 12.10 13.01
N ALA A 61 4.53 10.80 12.97
CA ALA A 61 3.62 9.84 12.35
C ALA A 61 2.26 9.89 13.04
N GLU A 62 1.22 10.25 12.28
CA GLU A 62 -0.16 10.26 12.76
C GLU A 62 -0.79 8.88 12.60
N SER A 63 -1.72 8.54 13.48
CA SER A 63 -2.42 7.25 13.49
C SER A 63 -3.57 7.15 12.47
N GLY A 64 -3.53 7.96 11.41
CA GLY A 64 -4.55 7.97 10.37
C GLY A 64 -4.37 6.82 9.39
N ASP A 65 -5.48 6.15 9.06
CA ASP A 65 -5.49 5.06 8.06
C ASP A 65 -6.03 5.51 6.70
N VAL A 66 -6.45 6.78 6.56
CA VAL A 66 -6.89 7.36 5.28
C VAL A 66 -6.00 8.56 4.95
N ILE A 67 -5.24 8.46 3.86
CA ILE A 67 -4.27 9.45 3.43
C ILE A 67 -4.72 10.13 2.14
N PRO A 68 -5.06 11.43 2.17
CA PRO A 68 -5.45 12.14 0.97
C PRO A 68 -4.25 12.56 0.12
N ILE A 69 -4.35 12.29 -1.18
CA ILE A 69 -3.38 12.70 -2.21
C ILE A 69 -4.17 13.42 -3.32
N PRO A 70 -4.59 14.68 -3.08
CA PRO A 70 -5.50 15.39 -3.98
C PRO A 70 -4.90 15.73 -5.34
N ASP A 71 -3.57 15.80 -5.42
CA ASP A 71 -2.84 16.25 -6.62
C ASP A 71 -2.40 15.10 -7.54
N ILE A 72 -2.81 13.86 -7.25
CA ILE A 72 -2.48 12.70 -8.08
C ILE A 72 -3.74 12.13 -8.74
N GLU A 73 -3.63 11.81 -10.03
CA GLU A 73 -4.67 11.10 -10.75
C GLU A 73 -4.82 9.66 -10.20
N PRO A 74 -6.06 9.13 -10.08
CA PRO A 74 -6.31 7.80 -9.54
C PRO A 74 -5.52 6.68 -10.24
N SER A 75 -5.37 6.76 -11.57
CA SER A 75 -4.63 5.77 -12.36
C SER A 75 -3.13 5.76 -12.03
N THR A 76 -2.54 6.93 -11.83
CA THR A 76 -1.13 7.06 -11.42
C THR A 76 -0.91 6.47 -10.04
N LEU A 77 -1.83 6.74 -9.10
CA LEU A 77 -1.72 6.16 -7.76
C LEU A 77 -1.93 4.65 -7.76
N ALA A 78 -2.85 4.14 -8.57
CA ALA A 78 -3.07 2.71 -8.76
C ALA A 78 -1.81 2.02 -9.33
N MET A 79 -1.09 2.65 -10.25
CA MET A 79 0.19 2.13 -10.75
C MET A 79 1.28 2.16 -9.69
N PHE A 80 1.28 3.14 -8.78
CA PHE A 80 2.30 3.23 -7.74
C PHE A 80 2.21 2.08 -6.71
N VAL A 81 1.00 1.64 -6.38
CA VAL A 81 0.76 0.60 -5.36
C VAL A 81 0.95 -0.83 -5.88
N ARG A 82 0.94 -1.05 -7.20
CA ARG A 82 1.12 -2.37 -7.84
C ARG A 82 2.57 -2.63 -8.22
#